data_AF-A0A661X452-F1
#
_entry.id   AF-A0A661X452-F1
#
_cell.length_a   1.000
_cell.length_b   1.000
_cell.length_c   1.000
_cell.angle_alpha   90.00
_cell.angle_beta   90.00
_cell.angle_gamma   90.00
#
_symmetry.space_group_name_H-M   'P 1'
#
loop_
_entity.id
_entity.type
_entity.pdbx_description
1 polymer ?
#
loop_
_entity_poly.entity_id
_entity_poly.type
_entity_poly.pdbx_seq_one_letter_code
_entity_poly.pdbx_strand_id
1 'polypeptide(L)'
;MSLKDILSPFYAWKRTLEKPYTIKKPIEEREGADRYRGFHVNDIEKCIGCGTCEEICQNEAIDMVPVDFIHAKKGDSGLRPQIDYGRCCWCALCVDVCPTGSLGMSNDYIWVTPDPEEWVFKPGVDDNPWKDDDKGYRRTDEAWLLDPKLTPMPVMEPDVRKNTFDEMAYGYEVTMAIEEASRCLECGICIDACPTHMDIPEYIKSIRENRLEDGLKILYDTNPFSDSCGRVCTAHCQDVCALGHNGDPIAIRWLKRYITDQTADRRYEILGIGKPLPEKDGAVGIIGGGPAGLTAAFYLRNYGYKVTVYEQHDKLGGMLRYGIPQYRLPKEVLDREIQTILDTGVEVKYNVKVGKDISLKELKDKYDALFISVGAQIGTQMPIEGIDTPGVLVGLEFLDQIAEGKRPNLGERVMVVGGGNTAMDVCRSSVRLGVKEVFVYYRRTEAEMPANDEEIEEAKEEGVKFEFLATRTKITKEGDKLKVQCIRMQLGEPDATGRRRPIPIEGSEFTVEVD
;
A
#
# COMPACT_ATOMS: atom_id res chain seq x y z
N MET A 1 24.50 73.71 28.89
CA MET A 1 23.34 72.79 29.01
C MET A 1 22.25 73.35 28.11
N SER A 2 21.79 72.61 27.11
CA SER A 2 20.79 73.14 26.17
C SER A 2 19.43 73.26 26.87
N LEU A 3 18.55 74.15 26.37
CA LEU A 3 17.18 74.27 26.88
C LEU A 3 16.44 72.91 26.85
N LYS A 4 16.79 72.07 25.87
CA LYS A 4 16.26 70.72 25.69
C LYS A 4 16.68 69.76 26.81
N ASP A 5 17.90 69.90 27.32
CA ASP A 5 18.42 69.06 28.42
C ASP A 5 17.76 69.44 29.75
N ILE A 6 17.52 70.73 29.97
CA ILE A 6 16.82 71.26 31.16
C ILE A 6 15.34 70.84 31.16
N LEU A 7 14.71 70.81 29.98
CA LEU A 7 13.28 70.46 29.83
C LEU A 7 13.04 68.94 29.67
N SER A 8 14.06 68.15 29.34
CA SER A 8 13.93 66.69 29.12
C SER A 8 13.31 65.91 30.30
N PRO A 9 13.60 66.21 31.59
CA PRO A 9 13.01 65.46 32.70
C PRO A 9 11.50 65.72 32.83
N PHE A 10 11.02 66.88 32.39
CA PHE A 10 9.60 67.25 32.44
C PHE A 10 8.77 66.60 31.33
N TYR A 11 9.39 66.08 30.26
CA TYR A 11 8.68 65.28 29.25
C TYR A 11 8.13 63.97 29.84
N ALA A 12 8.74 63.43 30.89
CA ALA A 12 8.23 62.25 31.60
C ALA A 12 6.86 62.53 32.26
N TRP A 13 6.54 63.79 32.60
CA TRP A 13 5.23 64.18 33.13
C TRP A 13 4.09 64.03 32.13
N LYS A 14 4.35 63.92 30.81
CA LYS A 14 3.30 63.57 29.86
C LYS A 14 2.74 62.16 30.11
N ARG A 15 3.53 61.28 30.73
CA ARG A 15 3.19 59.87 30.97
C ARG A 15 2.77 59.55 32.40
N THR A 16 2.64 60.55 33.29
CA THR A 16 2.27 60.33 34.70
C THR A 16 0.85 59.83 34.89
N LEU A 17 -0.05 60.10 33.94
CA LEU A 17 -1.42 59.57 33.92
C LEU A 17 -1.58 58.33 33.01
N GLU A 18 -0.54 57.97 32.26
CA GLU A 18 -0.53 56.74 31.47
C GLU A 18 -0.25 55.56 32.41
N LYS A 19 -0.92 54.41 32.19
CA LYS A 19 -0.53 53.19 32.89
C LYS A 19 0.95 52.89 32.56
N PRO A 20 1.80 52.57 33.55
CA PRO A 20 3.17 52.19 33.28
C PRO A 20 3.19 50.99 32.31
N TYR A 21 4.02 51.06 31.29
CA TYR A 21 4.28 49.92 30.38
C TYR A 21 4.91 48.72 31.13
N THR A 22 5.52 49.00 32.29
CA THR A 22 6.12 47.98 33.15
C THR A 22 5.04 47.22 33.90
N ILE A 23 4.91 45.95 33.55
CA ILE A 23 4.11 44.95 34.27
C ILE A 23 4.67 44.85 35.70
N LYS A 24 3.79 44.93 36.72
CA LYS A 24 4.23 44.95 38.12
C LYS A 24 4.84 43.63 38.55
N LYS A 25 4.35 42.53 37.98
CA LYS A 25 4.91 41.19 38.14
C LYS A 25 5.19 40.57 36.77
N PRO A 26 6.30 40.95 36.11
CA PRO A 26 6.57 40.55 34.73
C PRO A 26 6.69 39.03 34.52
N ILE A 27 6.90 38.27 35.60
CA ILE A 27 6.92 36.81 35.59
C ILE A 27 5.50 36.23 35.73
N GLU A 28 4.60 36.84 36.53
CA GLU A 28 3.26 36.28 36.77
C GLU A 28 2.18 36.81 35.80
N GLU A 29 2.44 37.93 35.12
CA GLU A 29 1.40 38.71 34.41
C GLU A 29 1.72 38.92 32.91
N ARG A 30 2.76 38.28 32.38
CA ARG A 30 3.14 38.43 30.96
C ARG A 30 2.82 37.16 30.20
N GLU A 31 1.66 37.14 29.54
CA GLU A 31 1.31 36.08 28.59
C GLU A 31 2.38 36.00 27.48
N GLY A 32 2.68 34.77 27.05
CA GLY A 32 3.51 34.55 25.88
C GLY A 32 2.81 35.09 24.63
N ALA A 33 3.61 35.44 23.62
CA ALA A 33 3.03 35.81 22.33
C ALA A 33 2.19 34.66 21.77
N ASP A 34 1.12 34.96 21.01
CA ASP A 34 0.20 33.93 20.50
C ASP A 34 0.87 32.82 19.69
N ARG A 35 2.05 33.07 19.10
CA ARG A 35 2.85 32.08 18.36
C ARG A 35 4.18 31.74 19.03
N TYR A 36 4.30 31.99 20.34
CA TYR A 36 5.49 31.67 21.09
C TYR A 36 5.78 30.16 21.03
N ARG A 37 7.07 29.81 21.08
CA ARG A 37 7.54 28.41 21.07
C ARG A 37 7.80 27.99 22.51
N GLY A 38 6.72 27.69 23.21
CA GLY A 38 6.71 27.29 24.62
C GLY A 38 6.97 25.80 24.83
N PHE A 39 6.22 25.19 25.73
CA PHE A 39 6.28 23.75 25.96
C PHE A 39 5.47 23.00 24.89
N HIS A 40 5.93 21.83 24.46
CA HIS A 40 5.23 21.03 23.47
C HIS A 40 3.88 20.55 24.01
N VAL A 41 2.93 20.50 23.08
CA VAL A 41 1.62 19.88 23.24
C VAL A 41 1.47 18.79 22.17
N ASN A 42 0.75 17.72 22.48
CA ASN A 42 0.52 16.63 21.52
C ASN A 42 -0.93 16.17 21.54
N ASP A 43 -1.54 16.16 20.36
CA ASP A 43 -2.79 15.47 20.09
C ASP A 43 -2.48 13.96 19.94
N ILE A 44 -2.60 13.24 21.06
CA ILE A 44 -2.22 11.83 21.15
C ILE A 44 -3.08 10.91 20.28
N GLU A 45 -4.29 11.35 19.90
CA GLU A 45 -5.19 10.60 19.02
C GLU A 45 -4.77 10.72 17.55
N LYS A 46 -4.22 11.87 17.15
CA LYS A 46 -3.64 12.09 15.81
C LYS A 46 -2.19 11.63 15.68
N CYS A 47 -1.45 11.50 16.79
CA CYS A 47 -0.08 11.02 16.74
C CYS A 47 -0.06 9.53 16.35
N ILE A 48 0.80 9.15 15.40
CA ILE A 48 0.98 7.76 14.95
C ILE A 48 2.30 7.14 15.43
N GLY A 49 3.07 7.88 16.24
CA GLY A 49 4.34 7.41 16.77
C GLY A 49 5.42 7.12 15.72
N CYS A 50 5.44 7.85 14.59
CA CYS A 50 6.38 7.62 13.49
C CYS A 50 7.85 8.02 13.77
N GLY A 51 8.14 8.66 14.91
CA GLY A 51 9.51 9.05 15.28
C GLY A 51 10.15 10.18 14.48
N THR A 52 9.48 10.76 13.49
CA THR A 52 10.04 11.89 12.71
C THR A 52 10.47 13.08 13.60
N CYS A 53 9.79 13.30 14.72
CA CYS A 53 10.15 14.34 15.70
C CYS A 53 11.41 14.01 16.51
N GLU A 54 11.66 12.73 16.79
CA GLU A 54 12.89 12.24 17.44
C GLU A 54 14.06 12.35 16.45
N GLU A 55 13.91 11.83 15.23
CA GLU A 55 14.97 11.82 14.21
C GLU A 55 15.44 13.23 13.81
N ILE A 56 14.54 14.20 13.69
CA ILE A 56 14.92 15.58 13.34
C ILE A 56 15.59 16.33 14.51
N CYS A 57 15.51 15.80 15.73
CA CYS A 57 15.97 16.49 16.93
C CYS A 57 17.49 16.39 17.09
N GLN A 58 18.22 17.35 16.53
CA GLN A 58 19.69 17.42 16.62
C GLN A 58 20.25 17.51 18.05
N ASN A 59 19.42 17.85 19.03
CA ASN A 59 19.80 17.91 20.44
C ASN A 59 19.54 16.61 21.20
N GLU A 60 18.99 15.58 20.55
CA GLU A 60 18.59 14.33 21.19
C GLU A 60 17.72 14.60 22.44
N ALA A 61 16.77 15.52 22.27
CA ALA A 61 15.87 15.98 23.32
C ALA A 61 14.51 15.27 23.29
N ILE A 62 14.26 14.43 22.29
CA ILE A 62 12.99 13.73 22.10
C ILE A 62 13.28 12.25 21.98
N ASP A 63 12.63 11.45 22.82
CA ASP A 63 12.64 9.98 22.75
C ASP A 63 11.22 9.49 22.44
N MET A 64 11.07 8.49 21.57
CA MET A 64 9.79 7.83 21.33
C MET A 64 9.56 6.70 22.34
N VAL A 65 8.58 6.86 23.23
CA VAL A 65 8.33 5.94 24.34
C VAL A 65 6.93 5.31 24.30
N PRO A 66 6.75 4.09 24.83
CA PRO A 66 5.43 3.50 24.97
C PRO A 66 4.58 4.26 26.00
N VAL A 67 3.26 4.24 25.80
CA VAL A 67 2.28 4.83 26.72
C VAL A 67 1.26 3.76 27.10
N ASP A 68 1.01 3.56 28.39
CA ASP A 68 0.27 2.40 28.93
C ASP A 68 -1.09 2.11 28.29
N PHE A 69 -1.81 3.17 27.89
CA PHE A 69 -3.17 3.07 27.34
C PHE A 69 -3.22 3.21 25.80
N ILE A 70 -2.07 3.28 25.13
CA ILE A 70 -1.98 3.33 23.67
C ILE A 70 -1.31 2.05 23.20
N HIS A 71 -2.05 1.26 22.42
CA HIS A 71 -1.54 0.01 21.87
C HIS A 71 -1.25 0.17 20.37
N ALA A 72 -0.16 -0.47 19.93
CA ALA A 72 0.20 -0.53 18.52
C ALA A 72 -0.96 -1.12 17.69
N LYS A 73 -1.22 -0.51 16.54
CA LYS A 73 -2.26 -0.92 15.58
C LYS A 73 -1.78 -0.60 14.17
N LYS A 74 -2.50 -1.08 13.14
CA LYS A 74 -2.14 -0.79 11.74
C LYS A 74 -2.02 0.73 11.53
N GLY A 75 -0.82 1.20 11.22
CA GLY A 75 -0.51 2.62 11.00
C GLY A 75 -0.21 3.45 12.26
N ASP A 76 -0.08 2.85 13.43
CA ASP A 76 0.31 3.54 14.68
C ASP A 76 1.22 2.62 15.50
N SER A 77 2.46 3.08 15.77
CA SER A 77 3.45 2.28 16.52
C SER A 77 3.11 2.12 18.00
N GLY A 78 2.15 2.89 18.51
CA GLY A 78 1.83 2.96 19.95
C GLY A 78 2.80 3.82 20.76
N LEU A 79 3.82 4.39 20.11
CA LEU A 79 4.81 5.26 20.76
C LEU A 79 4.35 6.73 20.73
N ARG A 80 4.74 7.51 21.73
CA ARG A 80 4.53 8.97 21.80
C ARG A 80 5.83 9.68 22.22
N PRO A 81 6.02 10.94 21.83
CA PRO A 81 7.23 11.67 22.17
C PRO A 81 7.29 11.94 23.68
N GLN A 82 8.45 11.69 24.28
CA GLN A 82 8.88 12.22 25.56
C GLN A 82 9.95 13.28 25.29
N ILE A 83 9.90 14.42 25.97
CA ILE A 83 10.76 15.56 25.67
C ILE A 83 11.54 15.98 26.90
N ASP A 84 12.87 16.03 26.78
CA ASP A 84 13.82 16.56 27.74
C ASP A 84 14.08 18.04 27.48
N TYR A 85 13.50 18.91 28.31
CA TYR A 85 13.65 20.36 28.19
C TYR A 85 14.97 20.89 28.75
N GLY A 86 15.77 20.05 29.40
CA GLY A 86 17.18 20.34 29.69
C GLY A 86 18.04 20.35 28.42
N ARG A 87 17.60 19.67 27.35
CA ARG A 87 18.30 19.59 26.05
C ARG A 87 17.62 20.38 24.95
N CYS A 88 16.30 20.53 24.99
CA CYS A 88 15.53 21.23 23.98
C CYS A 88 16.08 22.66 23.74
N CYS A 89 16.15 23.10 22.47
CA CYS A 89 16.53 24.47 22.11
C CYS A 89 15.36 25.28 21.51
N TRP A 90 14.12 24.77 21.58
CA TRP A 90 12.90 25.44 21.11
C TRP A 90 12.94 25.88 19.63
N CYS A 91 13.61 25.11 18.76
CA CYS A 91 13.69 25.41 17.33
C CYS A 91 12.40 25.12 16.55
N ALA A 92 11.51 24.29 17.12
CA ALA A 92 10.23 23.81 16.55
C ALA A 92 10.32 22.94 15.28
N LEU A 93 11.52 22.46 14.90
CA LEU A 93 11.65 21.58 13.73
C LEU A 93 10.83 20.30 13.85
N CYS A 94 10.73 19.72 15.05
CA CYS A 94 9.89 18.56 15.36
C CYS A 94 8.40 18.80 15.08
N VAL A 95 7.92 20.03 15.27
CA VAL A 95 6.54 20.45 14.96
C VAL A 95 6.38 20.63 13.45
N ASP A 96 7.36 21.25 12.81
CA ASP A 96 7.33 21.52 11.37
C ASP A 96 7.35 20.24 10.53
N VAL A 97 8.10 19.21 10.95
CA VAL A 97 8.16 17.93 10.23
C VAL A 97 7.07 16.93 10.62
N CYS A 98 6.21 17.24 11.60
CA CYS A 98 5.21 16.29 12.10
C CYS A 98 4.18 15.93 11.01
N PRO A 99 4.17 14.69 10.48
CA PRO A 99 3.35 14.35 9.32
C PRO A 99 1.85 14.31 9.61
N THR A 100 1.44 14.18 10.87
CA THR A 100 0.03 14.21 11.26
C THR A 100 -0.42 15.57 11.77
N GLY A 101 0.49 16.52 11.93
CA GLY A 101 0.22 17.79 12.61
C GLY A 101 -0.17 17.64 14.08
N SER A 102 0.12 16.49 14.70
CA SER A 102 -0.25 16.21 16.09
C SER A 102 0.59 16.99 17.11
N LEU A 103 1.80 17.41 16.76
CA LEU A 103 2.69 18.13 17.67
C LEU A 103 2.53 19.65 17.48
N GLY A 104 2.48 20.38 18.59
CA GLY A 104 2.51 21.84 18.64
C GLY A 104 3.36 22.32 19.82
N MET A 105 3.44 23.64 20.02
CA MET A 105 4.04 24.25 21.21
C MET A 105 3.07 25.27 21.80
N SER A 106 2.89 25.27 23.11
CA SER A 106 2.11 26.26 23.86
C SER A 106 2.72 27.65 23.77
N ASN A 107 1.99 28.68 24.19
CA ASN A 107 2.60 29.99 24.45
C ASN A 107 3.13 30.13 25.89
N ASP A 108 2.99 29.10 26.71
CA ASP A 108 3.55 29.03 28.06
C ASP A 108 5.06 28.83 28.04
N TYR A 109 5.75 29.59 28.90
CA TYR A 109 7.22 29.59 29.00
C TYR A 109 7.71 29.56 30.45
N ILE A 110 6.78 29.37 31.39
CA ILE A 110 7.06 29.40 32.82
C ILE A 110 6.79 28.03 33.40
N TRP A 111 7.87 27.34 33.75
CA TRP A 111 7.85 26.17 34.61
C TRP A 111 8.95 26.36 35.64
N VAL A 112 8.58 26.38 36.92
CA VAL A 112 9.53 26.48 38.02
C VAL A 112 9.33 25.28 38.92
N THR A 113 10.30 24.39 38.96
CA THR A 113 10.31 23.20 39.80
C THR A 113 11.72 22.92 40.31
N PRO A 114 11.89 22.46 41.57
CA PRO A 114 13.19 22.03 42.09
C PRO A 114 13.57 20.62 41.62
N ASP A 115 12.64 19.85 41.05
CA ASP A 115 12.89 18.48 40.57
C ASP A 115 13.31 18.51 39.09
N PRO A 116 14.54 18.10 38.74
CA PRO A 116 14.98 18.05 37.35
C PRO A 116 14.20 17.01 36.53
N GLU A 117 13.64 15.97 37.14
CA GLU A 117 12.90 14.92 36.42
C GLU A 117 11.57 15.44 35.87
N GLU A 118 10.98 16.48 36.48
CA GLU A 118 9.77 17.13 35.97
C GLU A 118 10.00 17.88 34.65
N TRP A 119 11.26 18.15 34.26
CA TRP A 119 11.60 18.73 32.96
C TRP A 119 11.64 17.71 31.81
N VAL A 120 11.34 16.44 32.11
CA VAL A 120 11.21 15.37 31.12
C VAL A 120 9.78 14.85 31.16
N PHE A 121 8.98 15.17 30.13
CA PHE A 121 7.58 14.77 30.12
C PHE A 121 7.07 14.39 28.72
N LYS A 122 5.95 13.67 28.69
CA LYS A 122 5.23 13.20 27.50
C LYS A 122 4.07 14.16 27.22
N PRO A 123 4.17 15.06 26.23
CA PRO A 123 3.11 15.98 25.88
C PRO A 123 1.79 15.26 25.59
N GLY A 124 0.67 15.82 26.03
CA GLY A 124 -0.66 15.21 25.85
C GLY A 124 -0.95 13.99 26.75
N VAL A 125 0.07 13.40 27.37
CA VAL A 125 -0.08 12.27 28.30
C VAL A 125 0.02 12.78 29.74
N ASP A 126 1.18 13.32 30.11
CA ASP A 126 1.43 13.82 31.46
C ASP A 126 0.60 15.09 31.71
N ASP A 127 0.09 15.22 32.94
CA ASP A 127 -0.79 16.32 33.32
C ASP A 127 0.03 17.59 33.58
N ASN A 128 -0.13 18.60 32.72
CA ASN A 128 0.59 19.87 32.81
C ASN A 128 -0.32 21.04 32.42
N PRO A 129 -0.06 22.27 32.92
CA PRO A 129 -0.97 23.40 32.75
C PRO A 129 -1.26 23.80 31.30
N TRP A 130 -0.33 23.55 30.37
CA TRP A 130 -0.44 23.93 28.96
C TRP A 130 -0.89 22.80 28.03
N LYS A 131 -1.23 21.63 28.58
CA LYS A 131 -1.56 20.42 27.80
C LYS A 131 -2.66 20.69 26.76
N ASP A 132 -3.64 21.51 27.14
CA ASP A 132 -4.80 21.88 26.33
C ASP A 132 -4.71 23.32 25.79
N ASP A 133 -3.51 23.92 25.76
CA ASP A 133 -3.31 25.27 25.24
C ASP A 133 -3.56 25.32 23.73
N ASP A 134 -4.48 26.19 23.32
CA ASP A 134 -4.83 26.45 21.92
C ASP A 134 -3.91 27.50 21.27
N LYS A 135 -3.15 28.24 22.09
CA LYS A 135 -2.14 29.19 21.64
C LYS A 135 -0.77 28.52 21.45
N GLY A 136 0.15 29.34 20.95
CA GLY A 136 1.54 29.01 20.70
C GLY A 136 1.80 28.55 19.26
N TYR A 137 3.02 28.07 19.02
CA TYR A 137 3.44 27.71 17.68
C TYR A 137 2.72 26.45 17.18
N ARG A 138 2.09 26.58 16.01
CA ARG A 138 1.63 25.48 15.17
C ARG A 138 2.20 25.68 13.78
N ARG A 139 2.51 24.58 13.10
CA ARG A 139 2.86 24.62 11.68
C ARG A 139 1.65 25.13 10.89
N THR A 140 1.89 25.95 9.87
CA THR A 140 0.85 26.33 8.90
C THR A 140 0.94 25.42 7.67
N ASP A 141 -0.11 25.37 6.86
CA ASP A 141 -0.13 24.53 5.66
C ASP A 141 0.95 24.95 4.65
N GLU A 142 1.28 26.23 4.58
CA GLU A 142 2.33 26.76 3.69
C GLU A 142 3.75 26.45 4.18
N ALA A 143 3.92 26.06 5.46
CA ALA A 143 5.21 25.78 6.07
C ALA A 143 5.62 24.29 5.94
N TRP A 144 4.84 23.48 5.23
CA TRP A 144 5.16 22.08 5.01
C TRP A 144 6.40 21.94 4.11
N LEU A 145 7.46 21.36 4.66
CA LEU A 145 8.76 21.24 3.98
C LEU A 145 8.83 20.10 2.97
N LEU A 146 7.84 19.19 2.97
CA LEU A 146 7.81 18.00 2.13
C LEU A 146 6.79 18.19 1.00
N ASP A 147 7.07 17.68 -0.19
CA ASP A 147 6.10 17.73 -1.28
C ASP A 147 4.91 16.80 -0.94
N PRO A 148 3.70 17.36 -0.75
CA PRO A 148 2.54 16.55 -0.41
C PRO A 148 2.08 15.71 -1.60
N LYS A 149 2.51 15.97 -2.84
CA LYS A 149 2.03 15.25 -4.02
C LYS A 149 3.00 14.17 -4.44
N LEU A 150 2.44 13.02 -4.82
CA LEU A 150 3.25 11.94 -5.41
C LEU A 150 3.71 12.31 -6.81
N THR A 151 4.86 11.77 -7.20
CA THR A 151 5.29 11.81 -8.61
C THR A 151 4.45 10.80 -9.39
N PRO A 152 3.59 11.22 -10.34
CA PRO A 152 2.65 10.32 -10.99
C PRO A 152 3.38 9.27 -11.83
N MET A 153 2.87 8.04 -11.85
CA MET A 153 3.34 6.99 -12.75
C MET A 153 2.93 7.34 -14.18
N PRO A 154 3.88 7.40 -15.15
CA PRO A 154 3.53 7.52 -16.54
C PRO A 154 2.74 6.30 -17.00
N VAL A 155 1.54 6.54 -17.51
CA VAL A 155 0.64 5.50 -18.01
C VAL A 155 0.21 5.79 -19.43
N MET A 156 -0.07 4.73 -20.18
CA MET A 156 -0.63 4.85 -21.52
C MET A 156 -2.04 5.46 -21.47
N GLU A 157 -2.35 6.33 -22.42
CA GLU A 157 -3.65 6.98 -22.53
C GLU A 157 -4.79 5.95 -22.69
N PRO A 158 -5.98 6.17 -22.08
CA PRO A 158 -7.10 5.24 -22.11
C PRO A 158 -7.49 4.77 -23.52
N ASP A 159 -7.55 5.70 -24.48
CA ASP A 159 -7.93 5.41 -25.86
C ASP A 159 -6.92 4.53 -26.61
N VAL A 160 -5.66 4.52 -26.18
CA VAL A 160 -4.62 3.66 -26.74
C VAL A 160 -4.60 2.32 -26.03
N ARG A 161 -4.57 2.32 -24.68
CA ARG A 161 -4.39 1.09 -23.89
C ARG A 161 -5.58 0.13 -23.97
N LYS A 162 -6.77 0.61 -24.29
CA LYS A 162 -7.95 -0.24 -24.52
C LYS A 162 -7.83 -1.14 -25.74
N ASN A 163 -6.89 -0.87 -26.65
CA ASN A 163 -6.69 -1.60 -27.91
C ASN A 163 -5.47 -2.55 -27.90
N THR A 164 -4.76 -2.68 -26.77
CA THR A 164 -3.58 -3.53 -26.67
C THR A 164 -3.52 -4.29 -25.33
N PHE A 165 -2.80 -5.41 -25.32
CA PHE A 165 -2.43 -6.15 -24.11
C PHE A 165 -1.02 -5.80 -23.61
N ASP A 166 -0.37 -4.79 -24.20
CA ASP A 166 0.91 -4.27 -23.74
C ASP A 166 0.81 -3.67 -22.33
N GLU A 167 1.94 -3.66 -21.61
CA GLU A 167 2.01 -3.06 -20.27
C GLU A 167 1.62 -1.58 -20.32
N MET A 168 0.68 -1.18 -19.46
CA MET A 168 0.12 0.18 -19.51
C MET A 168 0.98 1.20 -18.76
N ALA A 169 1.56 0.79 -17.64
CA ALA A 169 2.42 1.64 -16.84
C ALA A 169 3.85 1.54 -17.35
N TYR A 170 4.44 2.67 -17.76
CA TYR A 170 5.77 2.71 -18.37
C TYR A 170 6.90 2.50 -17.36
N GLY A 171 6.66 2.82 -16.08
CA GLY A 171 7.68 2.83 -15.04
C GLY A 171 8.27 4.22 -14.82
N TYR A 172 9.03 4.39 -13.74
CA TYR A 172 9.70 5.65 -13.45
C TYR A 172 11.01 5.80 -14.22
N GLU A 173 11.23 7.01 -14.72
CA GLU A 173 12.56 7.50 -15.08
C GLU A 173 13.39 7.75 -13.82
N VAL A 174 14.72 7.81 -13.97
CA VAL A 174 15.66 7.96 -12.85
C VAL A 174 15.34 9.18 -11.99
N THR A 175 15.06 10.34 -12.61
CA THR A 175 14.76 11.58 -11.87
C THR A 175 13.45 11.46 -11.10
N MET A 176 12.42 10.88 -11.70
CA MET A 176 11.11 10.66 -11.07
C MET A 176 11.22 9.73 -9.87
N ALA A 177 12.00 8.64 -10.00
CA ALA A 177 12.22 7.70 -8.91
C ALA A 177 12.97 8.35 -7.74
N ILE A 178 13.99 9.17 -8.01
CA ILE A 178 14.72 9.91 -6.98
C ILE A 178 13.84 10.95 -6.30
N GLU A 179 13.05 11.71 -7.06
CA GLU A 179 12.09 12.69 -6.53
C GLU A 179 11.10 12.01 -5.57
N GLU A 180 10.47 10.92 -6.01
CA GLU A 180 9.51 10.18 -5.20
C GLU A 180 10.16 9.49 -3.99
N ALA A 181 11.35 8.91 -4.15
CA ALA A 181 12.10 8.32 -3.04
C ALA A 181 12.52 9.36 -2.00
N SER A 182 12.82 10.60 -2.43
CA SER A 182 13.26 11.68 -1.55
C SER A 182 12.16 12.21 -0.63
N ARG A 183 10.90 11.87 -0.90
CA ARG A 183 9.77 12.19 -0.02
C ARG A 183 9.78 11.32 1.24
N CYS A 184 10.38 10.12 1.22
CA CYS A 184 10.30 9.16 2.32
C CYS A 184 10.91 9.66 3.63
N LEU A 185 10.19 9.49 4.73
CA LEU A 185 10.59 9.89 6.10
C LEU A 185 11.46 8.84 6.83
N GLU A 186 11.70 7.68 6.23
CA GLU A 186 12.42 6.55 6.87
C GLU A 186 11.80 6.02 8.18
N CYS A 187 10.54 6.38 8.49
CA CYS A 187 9.87 6.07 9.76
C CYS A 187 9.48 4.61 10.05
N GLY A 188 9.59 3.70 9.07
CA GLY A 188 9.31 2.26 9.27
C GLY A 188 7.84 1.82 9.46
N ILE A 189 6.86 2.72 9.63
CA ILE A 189 5.43 2.37 9.84
C ILE A 189 4.86 1.45 8.74
N CYS A 190 5.37 1.60 7.52
CA CYS A 190 4.96 0.80 6.37
C CYS A 190 5.45 -0.66 6.40
N ILE A 191 6.48 -0.98 7.19
CA ILE A 191 7.08 -2.32 7.29
C ILE A 191 6.06 -3.30 7.88
N ASP A 192 5.41 -2.94 8.98
CA ASP A 192 4.43 -3.80 9.66
C ASP A 192 3.16 -4.04 8.83
N ALA A 193 2.79 -3.09 7.99
CA ALA A 193 1.66 -3.25 7.07
C ALA A 193 2.01 -4.11 5.85
N CYS A 194 3.30 -4.30 5.54
CA CYS A 194 3.74 -5.18 4.48
C CYS A 194 3.65 -6.64 4.95
N PRO A 195 2.90 -7.53 4.27
CA PRO A 195 2.77 -8.92 4.70
C PRO A 195 4.08 -9.72 4.76
N THR A 196 5.13 -9.25 4.08
CA THR A 196 6.46 -9.87 4.10
C THR A 196 7.46 -9.08 4.94
N HIS A 197 7.03 -8.03 5.65
CA HIS A 197 7.86 -7.16 6.48
C HIS A 197 9.15 -6.69 5.78
N MET A 198 9.02 -6.26 4.51
CA MET A 198 10.17 -5.77 3.75
C MET A 198 10.76 -4.51 4.41
N ASP A 199 12.07 -4.32 4.33
CA ASP A 199 12.72 -3.09 4.77
C ASP A 199 12.51 -1.96 3.75
N ILE A 200 11.30 -1.39 3.80
CA ILE A 200 10.84 -0.36 2.86
C ILE A 200 11.68 0.92 2.93
N PRO A 201 11.97 1.49 4.11
CA PRO A 201 12.87 2.62 4.22
C PRO A 201 14.22 2.39 3.53
N GLU A 202 14.88 1.26 3.80
CA GLU A 202 16.24 1.05 3.30
C GLU A 202 16.27 0.83 1.78
N TYR A 203 15.34 0.06 1.20
CA TYR A 203 15.35 -0.07 -0.26
C TYR A 203 14.93 1.23 -0.96
N ILE A 204 14.09 2.09 -0.36
CA ILE A 204 13.79 3.41 -0.92
C ILE A 204 15.02 4.32 -0.84
N LYS A 205 15.72 4.30 0.30
CA LYS A 205 16.99 5.02 0.48
C LYS A 205 18.03 4.61 -0.55
N SER A 206 18.08 3.33 -0.92
CA SER A 206 18.96 2.84 -1.98
C SER A 206 18.72 3.53 -3.34
N ILE A 207 17.49 3.97 -3.64
CA ILE A 207 17.16 4.74 -4.84
C ILE A 207 17.73 6.15 -4.73
N ARG A 208 17.47 6.82 -3.59
CA ARG A 208 17.94 8.19 -3.31
C ARG A 208 19.47 8.30 -3.36
N GLU A 209 20.16 7.27 -2.91
CA GLU A 209 21.62 7.20 -2.84
C GLU A 209 22.26 6.55 -4.08
N ASN A 210 21.46 6.19 -5.10
CA ASN A 210 21.91 5.51 -6.31
C ASN A 210 22.68 4.19 -6.04
N ARG A 211 22.24 3.44 -5.02
CA ARG A 211 22.75 2.13 -4.59
C ARG A 211 21.78 1.00 -4.96
N LEU A 212 21.30 0.96 -6.21
CA LEU A 212 20.24 0.03 -6.64
C LEU A 212 20.59 -1.45 -6.48
N GLU A 213 21.88 -1.81 -6.54
CA GLU A 213 22.33 -3.18 -6.28
C GLU A 213 22.04 -3.63 -4.84
N ASP A 214 22.22 -2.72 -3.87
CA ASP A 214 21.88 -3.00 -2.47
C ASP A 214 20.36 -3.09 -2.31
N GLY A 215 19.63 -2.18 -2.96
CA GLY A 215 18.17 -2.23 -3.03
C GLY A 215 17.64 -3.57 -3.52
N LEU A 216 18.21 -4.12 -4.60
CA LEU A 216 17.80 -5.43 -5.11
C LEU A 216 18.04 -6.56 -4.11
N LYS A 217 19.17 -6.56 -3.39
CA LYS A 217 19.45 -7.56 -2.35
C LYS A 217 18.42 -7.50 -1.22
N ILE A 218 18.13 -6.29 -0.72
CA ILE A 218 17.12 -6.05 0.33
C ILE A 218 15.75 -6.57 -0.10
N LEU A 219 15.37 -6.36 -1.37
CA LEU A 219 14.11 -6.88 -1.89
C LEU A 219 14.06 -8.42 -1.84
N TYR A 220 15.16 -9.09 -2.21
CA TYR A 220 15.27 -10.55 -2.25
C TYR A 220 15.47 -11.21 -0.88
N ASP A 221 15.81 -10.45 0.18
CA ASP A 221 15.89 -10.97 1.54
C ASP A 221 14.56 -11.51 2.05
N THR A 222 13.45 -10.92 1.58
CA THR A 222 12.09 -11.29 2.03
C THR A 222 11.13 -11.65 0.89
N ASN A 223 11.38 -11.19 -0.34
CA ASN A 223 10.46 -11.42 -1.46
C ASN A 223 11.16 -11.70 -2.81
N PRO A 224 11.24 -12.97 -3.26
CA PRO A 224 11.75 -13.31 -4.58
C PRO A 224 10.78 -12.97 -5.73
N PHE A 225 9.57 -12.50 -5.43
CA PHE A 225 8.56 -12.02 -6.39
C PHE A 225 8.48 -10.48 -6.44
N SER A 226 9.60 -9.79 -6.32
CA SER A 226 9.63 -8.33 -6.24
C SER A 226 9.32 -7.62 -7.57
N ASP A 227 9.62 -8.21 -8.72
CA ASP A 227 9.20 -7.69 -10.03
C ASP A 227 7.69 -7.73 -10.17
N SER A 228 7.09 -8.87 -9.80
CA SER A 228 5.63 -9.07 -9.82
C SER A 228 4.95 -8.14 -8.81
N CYS A 229 5.42 -8.12 -7.55
CA CYS A 229 4.85 -7.27 -6.52
C CYS A 229 5.03 -5.77 -6.82
N GLY A 230 6.07 -5.35 -7.54
CA GLY A 230 6.22 -3.98 -8.02
C GLY A 230 5.13 -3.54 -9.01
N ARG A 231 4.38 -4.48 -9.58
CA ARG A 231 3.32 -4.23 -10.56
C ARG A 231 1.92 -4.46 -9.99
N VAL A 232 1.71 -5.58 -9.28
CA VAL A 232 0.36 -6.06 -8.95
C VAL A 232 0.04 -6.10 -7.45
N CYS A 233 0.95 -5.67 -6.59
CA CYS A 233 0.68 -5.60 -5.15
C CYS A 233 -0.47 -4.64 -4.85
N THR A 234 -1.27 -4.96 -3.84
CA THR A 234 -2.33 -4.12 -3.26
C THR A 234 -1.78 -2.98 -2.41
N ALA A 235 -0.46 -2.90 -2.24
CA ALA A 235 0.26 -1.78 -1.64
C ALA A 235 -0.22 -1.37 -0.22
N HIS A 236 -0.55 -2.32 0.66
CA HIS A 236 -0.97 -2.03 2.04
C HIS A 236 0.00 -1.17 2.87
N CYS A 237 1.28 -1.17 2.49
CA CYS A 237 2.30 -0.29 3.03
C CYS A 237 2.03 1.20 2.74
N GLN A 238 1.34 1.51 1.64
CA GLN A 238 0.94 2.87 1.26
C GLN A 238 -0.28 3.35 2.07
N ASP A 239 -1.21 2.45 2.42
CA ASP A 239 -2.39 2.77 3.27
C ASP A 239 -2.00 3.40 4.62
N VAL A 240 -0.82 3.06 5.13
CA VAL A 240 -0.32 3.48 6.46
C VAL A 240 0.83 4.47 6.38
N CYS A 241 1.17 4.95 5.18
CA CYS A 241 2.30 5.83 5.00
C CYS A 241 2.07 7.13 5.79
N ALA A 242 3.06 7.52 6.61
CA ALA A 242 2.96 8.72 7.44
C ALA A 242 2.64 9.99 6.62
N LEU A 243 3.17 10.10 5.38
CA LEU A 243 2.86 11.24 4.51
C LEU A 243 1.41 11.29 4.02
N GLY A 244 0.73 10.14 3.99
CA GLY A 244 -0.68 10.04 3.62
C GLY A 244 -1.62 10.86 4.53
N HIS A 245 -1.15 11.29 5.70
CA HIS A 245 -1.92 12.16 6.61
C HIS A 245 -2.00 13.63 6.16
N ASN A 246 -1.06 14.09 5.33
CA ASN A 246 -0.97 15.49 4.87
C ASN A 246 -0.67 15.59 3.36
N GLY A 247 -1.01 14.55 2.60
CA GLY A 247 -0.77 14.46 1.17
C GLY A 247 -0.93 13.04 0.65
N ASP A 248 -0.29 12.76 -0.47
CA ASP A 248 -0.23 11.45 -1.07
C ASP A 248 0.81 10.57 -0.35
N PRO A 249 0.54 9.26 -0.16
CA PRO A 249 1.54 8.33 0.34
C PRO A 249 2.73 8.21 -0.62
N ILE A 250 3.82 7.65 -0.13
CA ILE A 250 4.93 7.25 -1.01
C ILE A 250 4.45 6.16 -1.97
N ALA A 251 4.84 6.25 -3.24
CA ALA A 251 4.57 5.24 -4.26
C ALA A 251 5.51 4.02 -4.13
N ILE A 252 5.47 3.39 -2.95
CA ILE A 252 6.32 2.28 -2.52
C ILE A 252 6.32 1.14 -3.55
N ARG A 253 5.15 0.78 -4.10
CA ARG A 253 5.02 -0.28 -5.11
C ARG A 253 5.82 0.03 -6.37
N TRP A 254 5.76 1.27 -6.85
CA TRP A 254 6.44 1.69 -8.07
C TRP A 254 7.94 1.92 -7.87
N LEU A 255 8.36 2.40 -6.70
CA LEU A 255 9.78 2.46 -6.33
C LEU A 255 10.43 1.06 -6.28
N LYS A 256 9.70 0.06 -5.76
CA LYS A 256 10.13 -1.35 -5.85
C LYS A 256 10.28 -1.81 -7.29
N ARG A 257 9.29 -1.54 -8.14
CA ARG A 257 9.37 -1.85 -9.58
C ARG A 257 10.59 -1.21 -10.23
N TYR A 258 10.85 0.07 -9.93
CA TYR A 258 12.00 0.79 -10.46
C TYR A 258 13.31 0.06 -10.14
N ILE A 259 13.54 -0.36 -8.89
CA ILE A 259 14.73 -1.14 -8.52
C ILE A 259 14.83 -2.41 -9.37
N THR A 260 13.76 -3.18 -9.47
CA THR A 260 13.78 -4.48 -10.17
C THR A 260 13.95 -4.34 -11.69
N ASP A 261 13.39 -3.29 -12.28
CA ASP A 261 13.49 -3.02 -13.71
C ASP A 261 14.91 -2.52 -14.07
N GLN A 262 15.48 -1.59 -13.29
CA GLN A 262 16.83 -1.03 -13.53
C GLN A 262 17.97 -2.03 -13.28
N THR A 263 17.73 -3.07 -12.48
CA THR A 263 18.73 -4.09 -12.15
C THR A 263 18.54 -5.41 -12.90
N ALA A 264 17.57 -5.47 -13.81
CA ALA A 264 17.20 -6.71 -14.51
C ALA A 264 18.39 -7.39 -15.21
N ASP A 265 19.22 -6.63 -15.93
CA ASP A 265 20.35 -7.16 -16.71
C ASP A 265 21.51 -7.66 -15.84
N ARG A 266 21.65 -7.13 -14.62
CA ARG A 266 22.75 -7.46 -13.69
C ARG A 266 22.31 -8.31 -12.50
N ARG A 267 21.04 -8.72 -12.47
CA ARG A 267 20.43 -9.47 -11.36
C ARG A 267 21.25 -10.68 -10.90
N TYR A 268 21.73 -11.49 -11.84
CA TYR A 268 22.49 -12.70 -11.55
C TYR A 268 23.80 -12.39 -10.83
N GLU A 269 24.50 -11.33 -11.26
CA GLU A 269 25.73 -10.84 -10.64
C GLU A 269 25.45 -10.33 -9.23
N ILE A 270 24.45 -9.46 -9.08
CA ILE A 270 24.09 -8.78 -7.83
C ILE A 270 23.67 -9.78 -6.75
N LEU A 271 22.79 -10.72 -7.11
CA LEU A 271 22.26 -11.74 -6.21
C LEU A 271 23.22 -12.94 -6.05
N GLY A 272 24.29 -13.01 -6.87
CA GLY A 272 25.22 -14.14 -6.84
C GLY A 272 24.60 -15.47 -7.27
N ILE A 273 23.62 -15.44 -8.17
CA ILE A 273 22.99 -16.66 -8.72
C ILE A 273 24.04 -17.49 -9.47
N GLY A 274 23.98 -18.82 -9.32
CA GLY A 274 24.95 -19.76 -9.90
C GLY A 274 26.24 -19.92 -9.09
N LYS A 275 26.45 -19.15 -8.01
CA LYS A 275 27.51 -19.45 -7.05
C LYS A 275 27.20 -20.75 -6.30
N PRO A 276 28.22 -21.54 -5.90
CA PRO A 276 27.99 -22.74 -5.10
C PRO A 276 27.20 -22.40 -3.84
N LEU A 277 26.05 -23.05 -3.66
CA LEU A 277 25.24 -22.97 -2.46
C LEU A 277 25.71 -24.05 -1.46
N PRO A 278 25.37 -23.89 -0.17
CA PRO A 278 25.51 -24.99 0.78
C PRO A 278 24.80 -26.24 0.24
N GLU A 279 25.33 -27.42 0.54
CA GLU A 279 24.65 -28.69 0.25
C GLU A 279 24.31 -29.36 1.57
N LYS A 280 23.05 -29.78 1.70
CA LYS A 280 22.55 -30.52 2.85
C LYS A 280 21.92 -31.82 2.38
N ASP A 281 21.95 -32.82 3.25
CA ASP A 281 21.13 -34.00 3.08
C ASP A 281 19.65 -33.62 3.21
N GLY A 282 18.81 -34.28 2.42
CA GLY A 282 17.37 -34.06 2.39
C GLY A 282 16.85 -33.51 1.06
N ALA A 283 15.68 -33.99 0.68
CA ALA A 283 14.97 -33.59 -0.53
C ALA A 283 13.54 -33.16 -0.20
N VAL A 284 13.10 -32.05 -0.80
CA VAL A 284 11.77 -31.49 -0.62
C VAL A 284 11.00 -31.52 -1.93
N GLY A 285 9.81 -32.11 -1.91
CA GLY A 285 8.86 -32.06 -3.02
C GLY A 285 7.87 -30.91 -2.84
N ILE A 286 7.67 -30.10 -3.86
CA ILE A 286 6.71 -28.99 -3.85
C ILE A 286 5.61 -29.25 -4.86
N ILE A 287 4.35 -29.14 -4.47
CA ILE A 287 3.19 -29.39 -5.32
C ILE A 287 2.52 -28.06 -5.65
N GLY A 288 2.69 -27.60 -6.89
CA GLY A 288 2.19 -26.33 -7.42
C GLY A 288 3.30 -25.29 -7.60
N GLY A 289 3.49 -24.84 -8.83
CA GLY A 289 4.51 -23.89 -9.27
C GLY A 289 4.06 -22.42 -9.25
N GLY A 290 3.16 -22.06 -8.33
CA GLY A 290 2.74 -20.67 -8.11
C GLY A 290 3.71 -19.90 -7.19
N PRO A 291 3.38 -18.63 -6.85
CA PRO A 291 4.26 -17.77 -6.05
C PRO A 291 4.65 -18.39 -4.69
N ALA A 292 3.71 -19.06 -4.01
CA ALA A 292 4.01 -19.73 -2.74
C ALA A 292 5.01 -20.88 -2.90
N GLY A 293 4.81 -21.75 -3.89
CA GLY A 293 5.68 -22.90 -4.14
C GLY A 293 7.07 -22.48 -4.59
N LEU A 294 7.16 -21.50 -5.49
CA LEU A 294 8.44 -20.99 -5.99
C LEU A 294 9.20 -20.19 -4.94
N THR A 295 8.52 -19.44 -4.07
CA THR A 295 9.16 -18.78 -2.92
C THR A 295 9.75 -19.80 -1.96
N ALA A 296 8.98 -20.85 -1.62
CA ALA A 296 9.48 -21.94 -0.79
C ALA A 296 10.68 -22.64 -1.45
N ALA A 297 10.60 -22.89 -2.77
CA ALA A 297 11.68 -23.50 -3.53
C ALA A 297 12.97 -22.67 -3.47
N PHE A 298 12.86 -21.35 -3.70
CA PHE A 298 13.97 -20.41 -3.64
C PHE A 298 14.69 -20.47 -2.30
N TYR A 299 13.99 -20.31 -1.18
CA TYR A 299 14.63 -20.31 0.14
C TYR A 299 15.18 -21.68 0.53
N LEU A 300 14.43 -22.76 0.30
CA LEU A 300 14.91 -24.12 0.60
C LEU A 300 16.18 -24.47 -0.18
N ARG A 301 16.25 -24.04 -1.45
CA ARG A 301 17.44 -24.24 -2.27
C ARG A 301 18.62 -23.40 -1.78
N ASN A 302 18.41 -22.14 -1.43
CA ASN A 302 19.45 -21.29 -0.81
C ASN A 302 19.92 -21.82 0.56
N TYR A 303 19.07 -22.53 1.32
CA TYR A 303 19.46 -23.23 2.54
C TYR A 303 20.20 -24.56 2.32
N GLY A 304 20.26 -25.02 1.07
CA GLY A 304 21.07 -26.14 0.61
C GLY A 304 20.35 -27.46 0.38
N TYR A 305 19.02 -27.48 0.43
CA TYR A 305 18.25 -28.69 0.17
C TYR A 305 18.03 -28.93 -1.32
N LYS A 306 17.82 -30.20 -1.71
CA LYS A 306 17.37 -30.55 -3.06
C LYS A 306 15.87 -30.30 -3.16
N VAL A 307 15.44 -29.57 -4.20
CA VAL A 307 14.03 -29.20 -4.35
C VAL A 307 13.53 -29.61 -5.73
N THR A 308 12.38 -30.28 -5.76
CA THR A 308 11.66 -30.57 -7.01
C THR A 308 10.24 -30.03 -6.94
N VAL A 309 9.88 -29.16 -7.88
CA VAL A 309 8.53 -28.60 -8.05
C VAL A 309 7.75 -29.43 -9.07
N TYR A 310 6.52 -29.79 -8.73
CA TYR A 310 5.57 -30.45 -9.62
C TYR A 310 4.48 -29.47 -10.03
N GLU A 311 4.31 -29.26 -11.33
CA GLU A 311 3.35 -28.32 -11.91
C GLU A 311 2.44 -29.04 -12.90
N GLN A 312 1.13 -28.82 -12.82
CA GLN A 312 0.16 -29.44 -13.71
C GLN A 312 0.14 -28.81 -15.11
N HIS A 313 0.53 -27.53 -15.22
CA HIS A 313 0.59 -26.80 -16.48
C HIS A 313 1.97 -26.94 -17.16
N ASP A 314 2.06 -26.41 -18.38
CA ASP A 314 3.28 -26.35 -19.19
C ASP A 314 4.23 -25.22 -18.77
N LYS A 315 3.76 -24.25 -17.98
CA LYS A 315 4.54 -23.14 -17.43
C LYS A 315 4.27 -22.91 -15.95
N LEU A 316 5.26 -22.33 -15.27
CA LEU A 316 5.20 -21.92 -13.87
C LEU A 316 4.56 -20.54 -13.70
N GLY A 317 4.15 -20.20 -12.48
CA GLY A 317 3.68 -18.87 -12.09
C GLY A 317 2.27 -18.87 -11.49
N GLY A 318 1.50 -19.96 -11.66
CA GLY A 318 0.14 -20.08 -11.12
C GLY A 318 -0.72 -18.86 -11.50
N MET A 319 -1.45 -18.28 -10.54
CA MET A 319 -2.33 -17.13 -10.80
C MET A 319 -1.62 -15.88 -11.34
N LEU A 320 -0.31 -15.71 -11.10
CA LEU A 320 0.45 -14.61 -11.72
C LEU A 320 0.51 -14.78 -13.24
N ARG A 321 0.57 -16.03 -13.73
CA ARG A 321 0.54 -16.32 -15.16
C ARG A 321 -0.87 -16.43 -15.71
N TYR A 322 -1.71 -17.24 -15.09
CA TYR A 322 -2.99 -17.69 -15.65
C TYR A 322 -4.19 -16.84 -15.22
N GLY A 323 -4.03 -15.98 -14.20
CA GLY A 323 -5.07 -15.07 -13.74
C GLY A 323 -4.82 -13.63 -14.19
N ILE A 324 -3.64 -13.10 -13.89
CA ILE A 324 -3.34 -11.68 -14.12
C ILE A 324 -3.07 -11.41 -15.60
N PRO A 325 -3.78 -10.46 -16.24
CA PRO A 325 -3.56 -10.10 -17.63
C PRO A 325 -2.18 -9.49 -17.92
N GLN A 326 -1.71 -9.67 -19.16
CA GLN A 326 -0.39 -9.20 -19.61
C GLN A 326 -0.19 -7.68 -19.49
N TYR A 327 -1.24 -6.90 -19.70
CA TYR A 327 -1.18 -5.44 -19.61
C TYR A 327 -0.91 -4.92 -18.19
N ARG A 328 -1.04 -5.79 -17.17
CA ARG A 328 -0.69 -5.52 -15.77
C ARG A 328 0.60 -6.21 -15.33
N LEU A 329 0.80 -7.45 -15.77
CA LEU A 329 1.98 -8.24 -15.45
C LEU A 329 2.50 -8.92 -16.73
N PRO A 330 3.51 -8.33 -17.38
CA PRO A 330 4.13 -8.89 -18.57
C PRO A 330 4.66 -10.30 -18.30
N LYS A 331 4.43 -11.22 -19.24
CA LYS A 331 4.82 -12.62 -19.07
C LYS A 331 6.33 -12.79 -19.11
N GLU A 332 7.03 -11.93 -19.84
CA GLU A 332 8.48 -11.87 -19.96
C GLU A 332 9.13 -11.46 -18.63
N VAL A 333 8.51 -10.53 -17.91
CA VAL A 333 8.96 -10.11 -16.57
C VAL A 333 8.81 -11.27 -15.59
N LEU A 334 7.65 -11.93 -15.60
CA LEU A 334 7.42 -13.12 -14.76
C LEU A 334 8.37 -14.26 -15.12
N ASP A 335 8.62 -14.51 -16.41
CA ASP A 335 9.55 -15.55 -16.88
C ASP A 335 10.97 -15.28 -16.36
N ARG A 336 11.46 -14.04 -16.43
CA ARG A 336 12.76 -13.65 -15.89
C ARG A 336 12.85 -13.88 -14.37
N GLU A 337 11.81 -13.49 -13.64
CA GLU A 337 11.75 -13.65 -12.18
C GLU A 337 11.75 -15.13 -11.78
N ILE A 338 10.94 -15.96 -12.45
CA ILE A 338 10.91 -17.41 -12.24
C ILE A 338 12.26 -18.04 -12.60
N GLN A 339 12.87 -17.63 -13.72
CA GLN A 339 14.16 -18.17 -14.14
C GLN A 339 15.26 -17.91 -13.10
N THR A 340 15.25 -16.73 -12.48
CA THR A 340 16.15 -16.39 -11.36
C THR A 340 16.05 -17.41 -10.22
N ILE A 341 14.82 -17.88 -9.92
CA ILE A 341 14.58 -18.92 -8.91
C ILE A 341 15.10 -20.27 -9.40
N LEU A 342 14.82 -20.66 -10.65
CA LEU A 342 15.25 -21.95 -11.19
C LEU A 342 16.77 -22.09 -11.23
N ASP A 343 17.48 -21.01 -11.55
CA ASP A 343 18.94 -20.98 -11.64
C ASP A 343 19.66 -21.07 -10.28
N THR A 344 18.92 -21.12 -9.18
CA THR A 344 19.46 -21.57 -7.88
C THR A 344 19.66 -23.09 -7.81
N GLY A 345 19.16 -23.84 -8.80
CA GLY A 345 19.22 -25.30 -8.87
C GLY A 345 17.90 -26.00 -8.51
N VAL A 346 16.76 -25.31 -8.65
CA VAL A 346 15.44 -25.91 -8.43
C VAL A 346 15.06 -26.77 -9.63
N GLU A 347 14.72 -28.04 -9.41
CA GLU A 347 14.22 -28.92 -10.46
C GLU A 347 12.70 -28.77 -10.63
N VAL A 348 12.22 -28.93 -11.87
CA VAL A 348 10.79 -28.81 -12.18
C VAL A 348 10.31 -29.99 -13.01
N LYS A 349 9.11 -30.49 -12.69
CA LYS A 349 8.35 -31.48 -13.45
C LYS A 349 7.03 -30.85 -13.90
N TYR A 350 7.01 -30.37 -15.14
CA TYR A 350 5.84 -29.81 -15.82
C TYR A 350 4.86 -30.89 -16.27
N ASN A 351 3.62 -30.49 -16.52
CA ASN A 351 2.55 -31.38 -16.99
C ASN A 351 2.32 -32.60 -16.07
N VAL A 352 2.50 -32.44 -14.76
CA VAL A 352 2.27 -33.49 -13.76
C VAL A 352 1.16 -33.05 -12.79
N LYS A 353 0.00 -33.68 -12.92
CA LYS A 353 -1.12 -33.50 -12.01
C LYS A 353 -1.06 -34.50 -10.86
N VAL A 354 -0.54 -34.05 -9.73
CA VAL A 354 -0.49 -34.85 -8.49
C VAL A 354 -1.90 -35.25 -8.07
N GLY A 355 -2.07 -36.54 -7.74
CA GLY A 355 -3.35 -37.19 -7.51
C GLY A 355 -3.94 -37.90 -8.74
N LYS A 356 -3.42 -37.63 -9.95
CA LYS A 356 -3.76 -38.38 -11.17
C LYS A 356 -2.54 -39.08 -11.79
N ASP A 357 -1.49 -38.31 -12.10
CA ASP A 357 -0.31 -38.84 -12.80
C ASP A 357 0.73 -39.42 -11.82
N ILE A 358 0.78 -38.88 -10.60
CA ILE A 358 1.57 -39.39 -9.49
C ILE A 358 0.76 -39.27 -8.21
N SER A 359 0.80 -40.30 -7.36
CA SER A 359 0.05 -40.29 -6.10
C SER A 359 0.77 -39.49 -5.02
N LEU A 360 0.01 -38.94 -4.07
CA LEU A 360 0.59 -38.28 -2.90
C LEU A 360 1.45 -39.23 -2.06
N LYS A 361 1.13 -40.54 -2.06
CA LYS A 361 1.90 -41.56 -1.34
C LYS A 361 3.30 -41.72 -1.94
N GLU A 362 3.40 -41.85 -3.26
CA GLU A 362 4.71 -41.95 -3.93
C GLU A 362 5.59 -40.73 -3.67
N LEU A 363 5.00 -39.53 -3.62
CA LEU A 363 5.74 -38.32 -3.26
C LEU A 363 6.21 -38.35 -1.80
N LYS A 364 5.37 -38.82 -0.86
CA LYS A 364 5.76 -38.96 0.55
C LYS A 364 6.87 -39.98 0.76
N ASP A 365 6.87 -41.05 -0.02
CA ASP A 365 7.91 -42.09 0.05
C ASP A 365 9.23 -41.62 -0.60
N LYS A 366 9.18 -40.62 -1.50
CA LYS A 366 10.34 -40.10 -2.25
C LYS A 366 11.07 -38.93 -1.56
N TYR A 367 10.35 -38.09 -0.81
CA TYR A 367 10.89 -36.85 -0.26
C TYR A 367 10.79 -36.83 1.27
N ASP A 368 11.75 -36.18 1.93
CA ASP A 368 11.76 -36.02 3.39
C ASP A 368 10.67 -35.05 3.87
N ALA A 369 10.29 -34.10 3.03
CA ALA A 369 9.19 -33.18 3.27
C ALA A 369 8.42 -32.86 1.98
N LEU A 370 7.14 -32.52 2.14
CA LEU A 370 6.29 -32.02 1.07
C LEU A 370 5.70 -30.67 1.43
N PHE A 371 5.69 -29.75 0.47
CA PHE A 371 4.98 -28.47 0.56
C PHE A 371 3.87 -28.42 -0.49
N ILE A 372 2.63 -28.17 -0.05
CA ILE A 372 1.45 -28.15 -0.94
C ILE A 372 1.02 -26.70 -1.16
N SER A 373 1.14 -26.23 -2.40
CA SER A 373 0.89 -24.85 -2.83
C SER A 373 0.03 -24.79 -4.10
N VAL A 374 -1.00 -25.63 -4.17
CA VAL A 374 -1.88 -25.76 -5.35
C VAL A 374 -2.84 -24.57 -5.57
N GLY A 375 -3.02 -23.71 -4.56
CA GLY A 375 -3.89 -22.53 -4.64
C GLY A 375 -5.38 -22.85 -4.76
N ALA A 376 -6.19 -21.82 -5.00
CA ALA A 376 -7.63 -21.90 -5.19
C ALA A 376 -8.00 -21.56 -6.63
N GLN A 377 -7.97 -22.57 -7.50
CA GLN A 377 -8.08 -22.37 -8.96
C GLN A 377 -9.51 -22.54 -9.50
N ILE A 378 -10.41 -23.10 -8.70
CA ILE A 378 -11.78 -23.40 -9.13
C ILE A 378 -12.65 -22.17 -8.88
N GLY A 379 -13.27 -21.64 -9.94
CA GLY A 379 -14.20 -20.52 -9.84
C GLY A 379 -15.50 -20.91 -9.16
N THR A 380 -16.02 -20.04 -8.29
CA THR A 380 -17.31 -20.25 -7.62
C THR A 380 -18.44 -19.78 -8.53
N GLN A 381 -19.28 -20.71 -8.98
CA GLN A 381 -20.54 -20.40 -9.65
C GLN A 381 -21.65 -20.14 -8.63
N MET A 382 -22.62 -19.30 -8.98
CA MET A 382 -23.82 -19.16 -8.14
C MET A 382 -24.90 -20.16 -8.58
N PRO A 383 -25.64 -20.75 -7.61
CA PRO A 383 -26.65 -21.76 -7.88
C PRO A 383 -27.94 -21.10 -8.37
N ILE A 384 -27.93 -20.65 -9.62
CA ILE A 384 -29.08 -20.06 -10.30
C ILE A 384 -29.51 -20.93 -11.47
N GLU A 385 -30.79 -20.83 -11.85
CA GLU A 385 -31.28 -21.49 -13.04
C GLU A 385 -30.59 -20.94 -14.30
N GLY A 386 -30.11 -21.84 -15.16
CA GLY A 386 -29.48 -21.48 -16.44
C GLY A 386 -28.00 -21.15 -16.37
N ILE A 387 -27.30 -21.41 -15.26
CA ILE A 387 -25.87 -21.12 -15.12
C ILE A 387 -24.99 -21.89 -16.14
N ASP A 388 -25.42 -23.06 -16.59
CA ASP A 388 -24.71 -23.90 -17.59
C ASP A 388 -25.10 -23.54 -19.04
N THR A 389 -25.79 -22.42 -19.25
CA THR A 389 -26.27 -22.01 -20.58
C THR A 389 -25.08 -21.63 -21.47
N PRO A 390 -24.98 -22.12 -22.73
CA PRO A 390 -23.88 -21.76 -23.63
C PRO A 390 -23.78 -20.26 -23.87
N GLY A 391 -22.63 -19.68 -23.51
CA GLY A 391 -22.35 -18.24 -23.48
C GLY A 391 -22.00 -17.74 -22.07
N VAL A 392 -22.38 -18.49 -21.03
CA VAL A 392 -21.97 -18.21 -19.65
C VAL A 392 -20.58 -18.78 -19.39
N LEU A 393 -19.62 -17.90 -19.04
CA LEU A 393 -18.23 -18.27 -18.78
C LEU A 393 -17.87 -18.05 -17.30
N VAL A 394 -17.00 -18.90 -16.77
CA VAL A 394 -16.37 -18.69 -15.46
C VAL A 394 -15.19 -17.73 -15.63
N GLY A 395 -15.16 -16.64 -14.87
CA GLY A 395 -14.15 -15.57 -15.04
C GLY A 395 -12.70 -16.04 -14.99
N LEU A 396 -12.35 -16.97 -14.10
CA LEU A 396 -11.01 -17.55 -14.04
C LEU A 396 -10.66 -18.39 -15.27
N GLU A 397 -11.60 -19.17 -15.79
CA GLU A 397 -11.40 -19.96 -17.01
C GLU A 397 -11.26 -19.05 -18.24
N PHE A 398 -12.00 -17.95 -18.27
CA PHE A 398 -11.84 -16.92 -19.30
C PHE A 398 -10.44 -16.31 -19.26
N LEU A 399 -9.97 -15.87 -18.08
CA LEU A 399 -8.64 -15.29 -17.94
C LEU A 399 -7.52 -16.28 -18.29
N ASP A 400 -7.69 -17.55 -17.91
CA ASP A 400 -6.79 -18.64 -18.29
C ASP A 400 -6.69 -18.79 -19.82
N GLN A 401 -7.83 -18.77 -20.53
CA GLN A 401 -7.85 -18.78 -21.99
C GLN A 401 -7.09 -17.58 -22.60
N ILE A 402 -7.27 -16.38 -22.03
CA ILE A 402 -6.54 -15.19 -22.49
C ILE A 402 -5.04 -15.34 -22.25
N ALA A 403 -4.65 -15.87 -21.10
CA ALA A 403 -3.24 -16.11 -20.75
C ALA A 403 -2.58 -17.14 -21.70
N GLU A 404 -3.35 -18.09 -22.22
CA GLU A 404 -2.93 -19.05 -23.26
C GLU A 404 -2.93 -18.46 -24.68
N GLY A 405 -3.27 -17.19 -24.84
CA GLY A 405 -3.33 -16.50 -26.13
C GLY A 405 -4.58 -16.82 -26.94
N LYS A 406 -5.59 -17.47 -26.35
CA LYS A 406 -6.88 -17.69 -27.00
C LYS A 406 -7.68 -16.39 -27.05
N ARG A 407 -8.52 -16.26 -28.07
CA ARG A 407 -9.44 -15.12 -28.25
C ARG A 407 -10.87 -15.65 -28.31
N PRO A 408 -11.53 -15.87 -27.16
CA PRO A 408 -12.92 -16.33 -27.15
C PRO A 408 -13.82 -15.29 -27.82
N ASN A 409 -14.82 -15.76 -28.57
CA ASN A 409 -15.82 -14.88 -29.16
C ASN A 409 -16.87 -14.53 -28.10
N LEU A 410 -16.92 -13.25 -27.71
CA LEU A 410 -17.78 -12.75 -26.64
C LEU A 410 -19.01 -11.98 -27.17
N GLY A 411 -19.18 -11.86 -28.49
CA GLY A 411 -20.21 -11.00 -29.07
C GLY A 411 -19.92 -9.51 -28.88
N GLU A 412 -20.98 -8.70 -28.81
CA GLU A 412 -20.88 -7.24 -28.73
C GLU A 412 -21.20 -6.67 -27.35
N ARG A 413 -21.98 -7.40 -26.52
CA ARG A 413 -22.46 -6.94 -25.21
C ARG A 413 -22.20 -8.00 -24.14
N VAL A 414 -21.31 -7.71 -23.20
CA VAL A 414 -20.88 -8.65 -22.15
C VAL A 414 -21.30 -8.16 -20.76
N MET A 415 -21.92 -9.03 -19.96
CA MET A 415 -22.15 -8.81 -18.53
C MET A 415 -21.13 -9.59 -17.70
N VAL A 416 -20.35 -8.88 -16.90
CA VAL A 416 -19.44 -9.43 -15.90
C VAL A 416 -20.07 -9.28 -14.52
N VAL A 417 -20.13 -10.38 -13.75
CA VAL A 417 -20.74 -10.37 -12.42
C VAL A 417 -19.68 -10.48 -11.35
N GLY A 418 -19.55 -9.43 -10.52
CA GLY A 418 -18.56 -9.36 -9.46
C GLY A 418 -18.01 -7.94 -9.30
N GLY A 419 -17.20 -7.72 -8.27
CA GLY A 419 -16.60 -6.40 -8.01
C GLY A 419 -15.16 -6.45 -7.50
N GLY A 420 -14.49 -7.60 -7.60
CA GLY A 420 -13.07 -7.74 -7.25
C GLY A 420 -12.15 -7.63 -8.47
N ASN A 421 -10.83 -7.72 -8.25
CA ASN A 421 -9.82 -7.59 -9.32
C ASN A 421 -10.08 -8.57 -10.48
N THR A 422 -10.51 -9.82 -10.21
CA THR A 422 -10.90 -10.76 -11.27
C THR A 422 -12.00 -10.21 -12.18
N ALA A 423 -12.99 -9.50 -11.62
CA ALA A 423 -14.04 -8.88 -12.44
C ALA A 423 -13.49 -7.74 -13.28
N MET A 424 -12.62 -6.90 -12.72
CA MET A 424 -11.97 -5.80 -13.46
C MET A 424 -11.09 -6.35 -14.58
N ASP A 425 -10.28 -7.37 -14.32
CA ASP A 425 -9.43 -8.03 -15.30
C ASP A 425 -10.26 -8.65 -16.44
N VAL A 426 -11.39 -9.29 -16.12
CA VAL A 426 -12.31 -9.84 -17.14
C VAL A 426 -12.92 -8.72 -17.99
N CYS A 427 -13.41 -7.64 -17.36
CA CYS A 427 -14.00 -6.51 -18.07
C CYS A 427 -13.00 -5.88 -19.04
N ARG A 428 -11.82 -5.53 -18.54
CA ARG A 428 -10.79 -4.83 -19.30
C ARG A 428 -10.16 -5.69 -20.38
N SER A 429 -10.06 -7.01 -20.15
CA SER A 429 -9.68 -7.96 -21.21
C SER A 429 -10.78 -8.07 -22.27
N SER A 430 -12.06 -8.03 -21.88
CA SER A 430 -13.18 -8.04 -22.83
C SER A 430 -13.19 -6.79 -23.73
N VAL A 431 -12.90 -5.61 -23.17
CA VAL A 431 -12.73 -4.37 -23.94
C VAL A 431 -11.63 -4.53 -25.00
N ARG A 432 -10.47 -5.09 -24.60
CA ARG A 432 -9.32 -5.33 -25.51
C ARG A 432 -9.58 -6.38 -26.59
N LEU A 433 -10.56 -7.25 -26.39
CA LEU A 433 -11.04 -8.18 -27.41
C LEU A 433 -12.01 -7.53 -28.42
N GLY A 434 -12.34 -6.24 -28.24
CA GLY A 434 -13.19 -5.47 -29.14
C GLY A 434 -14.68 -5.55 -28.79
N VAL A 435 -15.05 -5.96 -27.58
CA VAL A 435 -16.44 -5.92 -27.11
C VAL A 435 -16.91 -4.46 -27.04
N LYS A 436 -18.07 -4.17 -27.64
CA LYS A 436 -18.58 -2.79 -27.76
C LYS A 436 -19.16 -2.26 -26.45
N GLU A 437 -19.83 -3.11 -25.68
CA GLU A 437 -20.39 -2.76 -24.38
C GLU A 437 -20.04 -3.81 -23.33
N VAL A 438 -19.30 -3.40 -22.31
CA VAL A 438 -18.96 -4.24 -21.16
C VAL A 438 -19.62 -3.65 -19.93
N PHE A 439 -20.36 -4.49 -19.20
CA PHE A 439 -21.08 -4.09 -18.00
C PHE A 439 -20.57 -4.88 -16.79
N VAL A 440 -20.32 -4.20 -15.69
CA VAL A 440 -20.13 -4.81 -14.37
C VAL A 440 -21.47 -4.80 -13.66
N TYR A 441 -21.97 -5.97 -13.27
CA TYR A 441 -23.13 -6.09 -12.38
C TYR A 441 -22.64 -6.47 -10.99
N TYR A 442 -22.80 -5.53 -10.05
CA TYR A 442 -22.36 -5.73 -8.67
C TYR A 442 -23.52 -5.56 -7.68
N ARG A 443 -23.63 -6.53 -6.77
CA ARG A 443 -24.73 -6.60 -5.81
C ARG A 443 -24.68 -5.54 -4.70
N ARG A 444 -23.58 -4.79 -4.58
CA ARG A 444 -23.39 -3.69 -3.61
C ARG A 444 -23.08 -2.38 -4.34
N THR A 445 -22.66 -1.36 -3.63
CA THR A 445 -22.21 -0.09 -4.22
C THR A 445 -20.70 -0.11 -4.50
N GLU A 446 -20.22 0.93 -5.19
CA GLU A 446 -18.80 1.12 -5.46
C GLU A 446 -17.95 1.10 -4.18
N ALA A 447 -18.42 1.74 -3.11
CA ALA A 447 -17.71 1.83 -1.83
C ALA A 447 -17.46 0.46 -1.16
N GLU A 448 -18.18 -0.59 -1.55
CA GLU A 448 -17.96 -1.95 -1.06
C GLU A 448 -17.23 -2.86 -2.07
N MET A 449 -16.76 -2.33 -3.20
CA MET A 449 -15.98 -3.10 -4.16
C MET A 449 -14.64 -3.53 -3.54
N PRO A 450 -14.29 -4.83 -3.60
CA PRO A 450 -12.99 -5.29 -3.14
C PRO A 450 -11.86 -5.14 -4.18
N ALA A 451 -12.14 -4.61 -5.37
CA ALA A 451 -11.11 -4.33 -6.35
C ALA A 451 -10.26 -3.12 -5.91
N ASN A 452 -9.03 -3.03 -6.40
CA ASN A 452 -8.20 -1.85 -6.18
C ASN A 452 -8.83 -0.64 -6.87
N ASP A 453 -8.84 0.52 -6.22
CA ASP A 453 -9.46 1.74 -6.75
C ASP A 453 -8.90 2.15 -8.12
N GLU A 454 -7.58 2.00 -8.31
CA GLU A 454 -6.90 2.21 -9.59
C GLU A 454 -7.49 1.34 -10.71
N GLU A 455 -7.79 0.07 -10.46
CA GLU A 455 -8.35 -0.82 -11.47
C GLU A 455 -9.81 -0.51 -11.80
N ILE A 456 -10.56 -0.01 -10.80
CA ILE A 456 -11.94 0.45 -10.99
C ILE A 456 -11.94 1.69 -11.88
N GLU A 457 -11.07 2.66 -11.58
CA GLU A 457 -10.96 3.90 -12.35
C GLU A 457 -10.46 3.60 -13.77
N GLU A 458 -9.42 2.78 -13.92
CA GLU A 458 -8.91 2.38 -15.23
C GLU A 458 -9.98 1.68 -16.08
N ALA A 459 -10.84 0.86 -15.47
CA ALA A 459 -11.96 0.22 -16.17
C ALA A 459 -13.01 1.24 -16.63
N LYS A 460 -13.33 2.25 -15.81
CA LYS A 460 -14.23 3.35 -16.20
C LYS A 460 -13.67 4.17 -17.36
N GLU A 461 -12.39 4.54 -17.28
CA GLU A 461 -11.67 5.26 -18.33
C GLU A 461 -11.65 4.49 -19.66
N GLU A 462 -11.59 3.16 -19.59
CA GLU A 462 -11.66 2.25 -20.75
C GLU A 462 -13.09 2.03 -21.28
N GLY A 463 -14.11 2.61 -20.63
CA GLY A 463 -15.50 2.60 -21.08
C GLY A 463 -16.38 1.49 -20.48
N VAL A 464 -15.92 0.81 -19.43
CA VAL A 464 -16.73 -0.19 -18.71
C VAL A 464 -17.86 0.50 -17.95
N LYS A 465 -19.08 0.00 -18.11
CA LYS A 465 -20.28 0.53 -17.46
C LYS A 465 -20.54 -0.24 -16.16
N PHE A 466 -20.89 0.48 -15.09
CA PHE A 466 -21.13 -0.14 -13.78
C PHE A 466 -22.61 -0.07 -13.40
N GLU A 467 -23.19 -1.25 -13.15
CA GLU A 467 -24.54 -1.42 -12.62
C GLU A 467 -24.45 -1.93 -11.17
N PHE A 468 -24.57 -0.99 -10.24
CA PHE A 468 -24.58 -1.27 -8.81
C PHE A 468 -25.95 -1.72 -8.32
N LEU A 469 -25.94 -2.32 -7.13
CA LEU A 469 -27.17 -2.79 -6.46
C LEU A 469 -28.03 -3.67 -7.38
N ALA A 470 -27.38 -4.55 -8.13
CA ALA A 470 -28.04 -5.49 -9.02
C ALA A 470 -27.37 -6.86 -8.94
N THR A 471 -28.18 -7.93 -9.02
CA THR A 471 -27.68 -9.29 -9.20
C THR A 471 -28.61 -10.07 -10.11
N ARG A 472 -28.04 -11.00 -10.87
CA ARG A 472 -28.80 -12.00 -11.63
C ARG A 472 -29.46 -13.04 -10.73
N THR A 473 -30.64 -13.49 -11.14
CA THR A 473 -31.48 -14.53 -10.52
C THR A 473 -31.71 -15.73 -11.44
N LYS A 474 -31.71 -15.52 -12.76
CA LYS A 474 -31.94 -16.57 -13.77
C LYS A 474 -31.32 -16.18 -15.12
N ILE A 475 -30.85 -17.17 -15.88
CA ILE A 475 -30.33 -17.00 -17.24
C ILE A 475 -31.12 -17.90 -18.19
N THR A 476 -31.53 -17.38 -19.33
CA THR A 476 -32.09 -18.17 -20.43
C THR A 476 -31.46 -17.75 -21.76
N LYS A 477 -31.59 -18.60 -22.78
CA LYS A 477 -31.14 -18.30 -24.13
C LYS A 477 -32.33 -18.20 -25.08
N GLU A 478 -32.42 -17.09 -25.81
CA GLU A 478 -33.44 -16.85 -26.83
C GLU A 478 -32.74 -16.51 -28.15
N GLY A 479 -32.75 -17.47 -29.09
CA GLY A 479 -31.95 -17.37 -30.31
C GLY A 479 -30.45 -17.34 -29.98
N ASP A 480 -29.76 -16.32 -30.47
CA ASP A 480 -28.33 -16.12 -30.24
C ASP A 480 -28.02 -15.27 -29.00
N LYS A 481 -29.03 -14.77 -28.30
CA LYS A 481 -28.85 -13.86 -27.16
C LYS A 481 -29.16 -14.54 -25.82
N LEU A 482 -28.42 -14.15 -24.79
CA LEU A 482 -28.73 -14.47 -23.40
C LEU A 482 -29.68 -13.43 -22.80
N LYS A 483 -30.73 -13.89 -22.15
CA LYS A 483 -31.63 -13.09 -21.32
C LYS A 483 -31.28 -13.34 -19.86
N VAL A 484 -30.72 -12.32 -19.20
CA VAL A 484 -30.32 -12.39 -17.80
C VAL A 484 -31.37 -11.66 -16.96
N GLN A 485 -32.16 -12.41 -16.21
CA GLN A 485 -33.07 -11.84 -15.23
C GLN A 485 -32.26 -11.36 -14.03
N CYS A 486 -32.46 -10.11 -13.66
CA CYS A 486 -31.82 -9.42 -12.56
C CYS A 486 -32.85 -8.91 -11.57
N ILE A 487 -32.41 -8.62 -10.35
CA ILE A 487 -33.19 -7.98 -9.28
C ILE A 487 -32.39 -6.84 -8.68
N ARG A 488 -33.07 -5.77 -8.26
CA ARG A 488 -32.43 -4.67 -7.53
C ARG A 488 -32.16 -5.05 -6.09
N MET A 489 -31.11 -4.47 -5.54
CA MET A 489 -30.67 -4.67 -4.17
C MET A 489 -30.74 -3.35 -3.40
N GLN A 490 -30.85 -3.43 -2.09
CA GLN A 490 -30.58 -2.33 -1.16
C GLN A 490 -29.54 -2.77 -0.14
N LEU A 491 -28.81 -1.82 0.44
CA LEU A 491 -27.83 -2.11 1.48
C LEU A 491 -28.52 -2.24 2.85
N GLY A 492 -28.31 -3.37 3.51
CA GLY A 492 -28.64 -3.60 4.91
C GLY A 492 -27.47 -3.34 5.85
N GLU A 493 -27.46 -4.05 6.97
CA GLU A 493 -26.39 -3.99 7.97
C GLU A 493 -25.06 -4.56 7.46
N PRO A 494 -23.91 -4.12 8.01
CA PRO A 494 -22.60 -4.71 7.75
C PRO A 494 -22.56 -6.23 8.00
N ASP A 495 -21.82 -6.95 7.14
CA ASP A 495 -21.45 -8.35 7.37
C ASP A 495 -20.17 -8.48 8.18
N ALA A 496 -19.70 -9.72 8.39
CA ALA A 496 -18.47 -10.00 9.14
C ALA A 496 -17.19 -9.39 8.52
N THR A 497 -17.24 -8.97 7.25
CA THR A 497 -16.15 -8.28 6.57
C THR A 497 -16.27 -6.75 6.69
N GLY A 498 -17.24 -6.25 7.45
CA GLY A 498 -17.54 -4.82 7.60
C GLY A 498 -18.34 -4.22 6.43
N ARG A 499 -18.59 -4.98 5.36
CA ARG A 499 -19.29 -4.49 4.17
C ARG A 499 -20.79 -4.70 4.30
N ARG A 500 -21.58 -3.71 3.88
CA ARG A 500 -23.04 -3.77 3.98
C ARG A 500 -23.63 -4.93 3.17
N ARG A 501 -24.56 -5.68 3.78
CA ARG A 501 -25.21 -6.83 3.15
C ARG A 501 -26.16 -6.37 2.05
N PRO A 502 -26.14 -7.00 0.87
CA PRO A 502 -27.11 -6.69 -0.17
C PRO A 502 -28.42 -7.47 0.11
N ILE A 503 -29.54 -6.77 0.11
CA ILE A 503 -30.89 -7.31 0.34
C ILE A 503 -31.72 -7.12 -0.94
N PRO A 504 -32.33 -8.18 -1.51
CA PRO A 504 -33.18 -8.05 -2.69
C PRO A 504 -34.40 -7.16 -2.43
N ILE A 505 -34.78 -6.34 -3.41
CA ILE A 505 -36.01 -5.56 -3.41
C ILE A 505 -37.05 -6.35 -4.22
N GLU A 506 -38.06 -6.91 -3.55
CA GLU A 506 -39.12 -7.67 -4.23
C GLU A 506 -39.88 -6.80 -5.25
N GLY A 507 -40.20 -7.36 -6.42
CA GLY A 507 -40.94 -6.65 -7.47
C GLY A 507 -40.08 -5.70 -8.32
N SER A 508 -38.75 -5.70 -8.11
CA SER A 508 -37.79 -4.87 -8.85
C SER A 508 -37.09 -5.63 -9.98
N GLU A 509 -37.62 -6.78 -10.40
CA GLU A 509 -37.01 -7.64 -11.39
C GLU A 509 -36.99 -6.97 -12.78
N PHE A 510 -35.89 -7.17 -13.49
CA PHE A 510 -35.71 -6.66 -14.85
C PHE A 510 -34.85 -7.63 -15.66
N THR A 511 -34.97 -7.57 -16.99
CA THR A 511 -34.22 -8.46 -17.88
C THR A 511 -33.21 -7.66 -18.69
N VAL A 512 -31.99 -8.18 -18.76
CA VAL A 512 -30.90 -7.63 -19.55
C VAL A 512 -30.59 -8.60 -20.68
N GLU A 513 -30.45 -8.09 -21.89
CA GLU A 513 -29.99 -8.88 -23.04
C GLU A 513 -28.49 -8.70 -23.23
N VAL A 514 -27.75 -9.81 -23.28
CA VAL A 514 -26.30 -9.88 -23.53
C VAL A 514 -25.99 -11.04 -24.48
N ASP A 515 -24.75 -11.12 -24.94
CA ASP A 515 -24.25 -12.19 -25.82
C ASP A 515 -23.74 -13.42 -25.05
#